data_AF-A0A2W4P1A6-F1
#
_entry.id   AF-A0A2W4P1A6-F1
#
_cell.length_a   1.000
_cell.length_b   1.000
_cell.length_c   1.000
_cell.angle_alpha   90.00
_cell.angle_beta   90.00
_cell.angle_gamma   90.00
#
_symmetry.space_group_name_H-M   'P 1'
#
loop_
_entity.id
_entity.type
_entity.pdbx_description
1 polymer ?
#
loop_
_entity_poly.entity_id
_entity_poly.type
_entity_poly.pdbx_seq_one_letter_code
_entity_poly.pdbx_strand_id
1 'polypeptide(L)'
;MTAPERIAVTGEAPSLFDRVWAALGTPGRIGFGVVLGVLVVWLLVLGIRRLGRGGRRSLLIGITGFSFLGLLLLGAFAFRLPEQRGSYFVLWHQIVRVGAVLSGVGFVVGTMALAVPWVLDRVEGRGFVSFVAARHVRAHKSGFLTVISVLSIAGVGVSSFALCAVVAIMGGFGADLKRKILGNNAHIRIESVQPGGFEHWRGHLDDVRLVPGVRAATPVASGEAMASSATNTAGVILRGVDPVTIGTVIDLIQNIEVGKFKYLEQPELLTKLPPDEPIGIGPGGEMYLKGPDIKPYLKDLDPDVEEAVAAGQAAPGIILGRELAKSLHVYVGDELTLVSPMGELGPMGLLPNARRFRVAGIFYSGMYEYDQTQAYVLLETAQEFFDLGHKVTGIEVKVDDPEQVSDVRPLVEQAVADSGLRVRDWKELNKNLFSALKLEKIATFIILSLAILVASFCIICTLLLMVTEKSKEIAILKAIGATDRGILRIFMIEGMMIGGIGTVFGIATGLAATLGLRWFGVRLDPDVYYVDRLPINVDPLDFTIVAVSALLITTLATLYPAFSASRLRPVDGIRYE
;
A
#
# COMPACT_ATOMS: atom_id res chain seq x y z
N MET A 1 -21.15 30.89 -1.80
CA MET A 1 -22.44 30.17 -1.67
C MET A 1 -22.21 28.71 -2.06
N THR A 2 -22.84 27.81 -1.30
CA THR A 2 -22.79 26.33 -1.35
C THR A 2 -21.45 25.67 -0.99
N ALA A 3 -21.33 25.31 0.30
CA ALA A 3 -20.34 24.40 0.87
C ALA A 3 -20.57 22.94 0.41
N PRO A 4 -19.53 22.11 0.28
CA PRO A 4 -19.69 20.67 0.31
C PRO A 4 -19.28 20.08 1.68
N GLU A 5 -20.19 19.25 2.16
CA GLU A 5 -20.03 18.12 3.08
C GLU A 5 -19.40 18.34 4.46
N ARG A 6 -20.30 18.49 5.43
CA ARG A 6 -20.11 18.05 6.81
C ARG A 6 -19.60 16.61 6.81
N ILE A 7 -18.39 16.38 7.31
CA ILE A 7 -17.97 15.07 7.79
C ILE A 7 -18.72 14.84 9.10
N ALA A 8 -19.93 14.29 8.97
CA ALA A 8 -20.61 13.66 10.07
C ALA A 8 -19.80 12.41 10.45
N VAL A 9 -19.03 12.48 11.53
CA VAL A 9 -18.68 11.27 12.27
C VAL A 9 -20.00 10.80 12.86
N THR A 10 -20.65 9.89 12.13
CA THR A 10 -21.83 9.21 12.62
C THR A 10 -21.44 8.45 13.89
N GLY A 11 -21.92 8.94 15.03
CA GLY A 11 -22.40 8.06 16.08
C GLY A 11 -23.59 7.27 15.52
N GLU A 12 -23.33 6.39 14.55
CA GLU A 12 -24.31 5.44 14.07
C GLU A 12 -24.64 4.55 15.27
N ALA A 13 -25.92 4.48 15.63
CA ALA A 13 -26.38 3.59 16.69
C ALA A 13 -25.83 2.18 16.39
N PRO A 14 -25.20 1.50 17.37
CA PRO A 14 -24.58 0.21 17.13
C PRO A 14 -25.62 -0.69 16.48
N SER A 15 -25.26 -1.22 15.30
CA SER A 15 -26.15 -2.05 14.52
C SER A 15 -26.63 -3.22 15.37
N LEU A 16 -27.77 -3.81 15.03
CA LEU A 16 -28.27 -4.99 15.77
C LEU A 16 -27.19 -6.10 15.82
N PHE A 17 -26.33 -6.13 14.80
CA PHE A 17 -25.14 -6.96 14.76
C PHE A 17 -24.07 -6.56 15.79
N ASP A 18 -23.70 -5.27 15.91
CA ASP A 18 -22.70 -4.81 16.90
C ASP A 18 -23.13 -5.08 18.34
N ARG A 19 -24.42 -4.95 18.63
CA ARG A 19 -24.99 -5.29 19.94
C ARG A 19 -24.92 -6.79 20.22
N VAL A 20 -25.26 -7.62 19.22
CA VAL A 20 -25.17 -9.09 19.34
C VAL A 20 -23.71 -9.55 19.40
N TRP A 21 -22.81 -8.91 18.66
CA TRP A 21 -21.39 -9.23 18.57
C TRP A 21 -20.58 -8.77 19.80
N ALA A 22 -21.01 -7.69 20.44
CA ALA A 22 -20.54 -7.29 21.76
C ALA A 22 -21.09 -8.22 22.85
N ALA A 23 -22.37 -8.62 22.76
CA ALA A 23 -23.00 -9.54 23.72
C ALA A 23 -22.43 -10.97 23.70
N LEU A 24 -21.86 -11.42 22.58
CA LEU A 24 -21.24 -12.74 22.45
C LEU A 24 -19.94 -12.90 23.28
N GLY A 25 -19.25 -11.81 23.63
CA GLY A 25 -17.96 -11.86 24.34
C GLY A 25 -16.85 -12.63 23.58
N THR A 26 -15.65 -12.71 24.16
CA THR A 26 -14.55 -13.54 23.63
C THR A 26 -14.91 -15.03 23.46
N PRO A 27 -15.61 -15.71 24.40
CA PRO A 27 -15.97 -17.11 24.24
C PRO A 27 -17.05 -17.35 23.17
N GLY A 28 -18.04 -16.46 23.01
CA GLY A 28 -19.06 -16.59 21.97
C GLY A 28 -18.51 -16.29 20.56
N ARG A 29 -17.49 -15.43 20.44
CA ARG A 29 -16.76 -15.22 19.19
C ARG A 29 -15.97 -16.47 18.76
N ILE A 30 -15.34 -17.15 19.71
CA ILE A 30 -14.68 -18.45 19.47
C ILE A 30 -15.73 -19.50 19.11
N GLY A 31 -16.86 -19.55 19.82
CA GLY A 31 -17.99 -20.42 19.50
C GLY A 31 -18.55 -20.20 18.09
N PHE A 32 -18.69 -18.94 17.65
CA PHE A 32 -19.11 -18.60 16.30
C PHE A 32 -18.09 -19.03 15.24
N GLY A 33 -16.79 -18.84 15.52
CA GLY A 33 -15.70 -19.33 14.66
C GLY A 33 -15.69 -20.86 14.55
N VAL A 34 -15.94 -21.58 15.65
CA VAL A 34 -16.09 -23.03 15.67
C VAL A 34 -17.33 -23.47 14.90
N VAL A 35 -18.48 -22.80 15.07
CA VAL A 35 -19.71 -23.10 14.33
C VAL A 35 -19.52 -22.86 12.83
N LEU A 36 -18.88 -21.75 12.44
CA LEU A 36 -18.56 -21.45 11.05
C LEU A 36 -17.56 -22.47 10.48
N GLY A 37 -16.54 -22.85 11.25
CA GLY A 37 -15.59 -23.89 10.89
C GLY A 37 -16.25 -25.26 10.73
N VAL A 38 -17.15 -25.63 11.65
CA VAL A 38 -17.96 -26.86 11.58
C VAL A 38 -18.92 -26.82 10.41
N LEU A 39 -19.52 -25.66 10.09
CA LEU A 39 -20.42 -25.50 8.95
C LEU A 39 -19.67 -25.57 7.62
N VAL A 40 -18.45 -25.01 7.56
CA VAL A 40 -17.52 -25.15 6.44
C VAL A 40 -17.08 -26.60 6.26
N VAL A 41 -16.69 -27.28 7.35
CA VAL A 41 -16.34 -28.71 7.33
C VAL A 41 -17.54 -29.57 6.96
N TRP A 42 -18.74 -29.24 7.45
CA TRP A 42 -19.97 -29.94 7.14
C TRP A 42 -20.38 -29.76 5.67
N LEU A 43 -20.22 -28.55 5.12
CA LEU A 43 -20.41 -28.28 3.68
C LEU A 43 -19.34 -28.97 2.82
N LEU A 44 -18.08 -29.01 3.27
CA LEU A 44 -17.00 -29.80 2.65
C LEU A 44 -17.35 -31.29 2.64
N VAL A 45 -17.82 -31.82 3.78
CA VAL A 45 -18.25 -33.22 3.91
C VAL A 45 -19.50 -33.50 3.07
N LEU A 46 -20.44 -32.55 2.94
CA LEU A 46 -21.59 -32.68 2.04
C LEU A 46 -21.18 -32.66 0.57
N GLY A 47 -20.20 -31.83 0.21
CA GLY A 47 -19.55 -31.85 -1.11
C GLY A 47 -18.88 -33.19 -1.37
N ILE A 48 -18.16 -33.73 -0.38
CA ILE A 48 -17.52 -35.05 -0.38
C ILE A 48 -18.54 -36.22 -0.37
N ARG A 49 -19.76 -36.02 0.13
CA ARG A 49 -20.82 -37.04 0.07
C ARG A 49 -21.62 -37.00 -1.25
N ARG A 50 -21.82 -35.83 -1.86
CA ARG A 50 -22.30 -35.72 -3.25
C ARG A 50 -21.28 -36.23 -4.28
N LEU A 51 -20.01 -36.30 -3.88
CA LEU A 51 -18.85 -36.85 -4.60
C LEU A 51 -19.04 -38.32 -5.06
N GLY A 52 -19.92 -39.09 -4.42
CA GLY A 52 -20.11 -40.51 -4.72
C GLY A 52 -20.83 -40.86 -6.03
N ARG A 53 -21.35 -39.88 -6.79
CA ARG A 53 -22.15 -40.17 -8.02
C ARG A 53 -21.81 -39.35 -9.27
N GLY A 54 -20.87 -38.39 -9.22
CA GLY A 54 -20.55 -37.54 -10.36
C GLY A 54 -19.05 -37.46 -10.64
N GLY A 55 -18.63 -37.62 -11.90
CA GLY A 55 -17.22 -37.62 -12.31
C GLY A 55 -16.45 -36.30 -12.08
N ARG A 56 -15.19 -36.22 -12.55
CA ARG A 56 -14.26 -35.06 -12.35
C ARG A 56 -14.89 -33.67 -12.56
N ARG A 57 -15.84 -33.52 -13.50
CA ARG A 57 -16.51 -32.24 -13.79
C ARG A 57 -17.42 -31.77 -12.66
N SER A 58 -18.16 -32.66 -11.98
CA SER A 58 -19.00 -32.25 -10.83
C SER A 58 -18.17 -31.89 -9.61
N LEU A 59 -16.97 -32.47 -9.46
CA LEU A 59 -16.03 -32.11 -8.41
C LEU A 59 -15.52 -30.68 -8.58
N LEU A 60 -15.13 -30.29 -9.80
CA LEU A 60 -14.73 -28.92 -10.12
C LEU A 60 -15.87 -27.90 -9.91
N ILE A 61 -17.10 -28.23 -10.33
CA ILE A 61 -18.28 -27.37 -10.10
C ILE A 61 -18.54 -27.19 -8.59
N GLY A 62 -18.41 -28.26 -7.80
CA GLY A 62 -18.58 -28.21 -6.34
C GLY A 62 -17.55 -27.30 -5.67
N ILE A 63 -16.27 -27.45 -6.01
CA ILE A 63 -15.19 -26.60 -5.48
C ILE A 63 -15.40 -25.14 -5.89
N THR A 64 -15.72 -24.89 -7.16
CA THR A 64 -15.97 -23.52 -7.66
C THR A 64 -17.15 -22.87 -6.95
N GLY A 65 -18.25 -23.61 -6.75
CA GLY A 65 -19.41 -23.13 -6.00
C GLY A 65 -19.11 -22.85 -4.53
N PHE A 66 -18.28 -23.68 -3.90
CA PHE A 66 -17.81 -23.46 -2.53
C PHE A 66 -16.95 -22.19 -2.42
N SER A 67 -16.00 -21.98 -3.34
CA SER A 67 -15.19 -20.77 -3.38
C SER A 67 -16.04 -19.51 -3.64
N PHE A 68 -17.07 -19.60 -4.47
CA PHE A 68 -18.02 -18.50 -4.68
C PHE A 68 -18.81 -18.17 -3.41
N LEU A 69 -19.33 -19.19 -2.71
CA LEU A 69 -20.03 -18.99 -1.45
C LEU A 69 -19.11 -18.41 -0.36
N GLY A 70 -17.87 -18.91 -0.28
CA GLY A 70 -16.84 -18.39 0.60
C GLY A 70 -16.54 -16.91 0.33
N LEU A 71 -16.41 -16.53 -0.94
CA LEU A 71 -16.23 -15.14 -1.36
C LEU A 71 -17.41 -14.25 -0.93
N LEU A 72 -18.65 -14.71 -1.13
CA LEU A 72 -19.84 -13.94 -0.72
C LEU A 72 -19.92 -13.78 0.80
N LEU A 73 -19.71 -14.85 1.57
CA LEU A 73 -19.82 -14.82 3.03
C LEU A 73 -18.67 -14.05 3.68
N LEU A 74 -17.42 -14.41 3.36
CA LEU A 74 -16.24 -13.76 3.92
C LEU A 74 -16.10 -12.34 3.38
N GLY A 75 -16.46 -12.09 2.12
CA GLY A 75 -16.47 -10.75 1.55
C GLY A 75 -17.49 -9.84 2.23
N ALA A 76 -18.73 -10.30 2.43
CA ALA A 76 -19.74 -9.54 3.17
C ALA A 76 -19.32 -9.26 4.61
N PHE A 77 -18.63 -10.20 5.27
CA PHE A 77 -18.08 -9.98 6.60
C PHE A 77 -16.91 -8.99 6.57
N ALA A 78 -16.03 -9.10 5.58
CA ALA A 78 -14.85 -8.24 5.43
C ALA A 78 -15.25 -6.76 5.23
N PHE A 79 -16.31 -6.47 4.47
CA PHE A 79 -16.84 -5.11 4.31
C PHE A 79 -17.48 -4.53 5.58
N ARG A 80 -17.92 -5.38 6.52
CA ARG A 80 -18.50 -4.94 7.80
C ARG A 80 -17.44 -4.71 8.89
N LEU A 81 -16.18 -5.09 8.63
CA LEU A 81 -15.10 -4.83 9.57
C LEU A 81 -14.67 -3.36 9.49
N PRO A 82 -14.39 -2.69 10.63
CA PRO A 82 -14.03 -1.27 10.64
C PRO A 82 -12.88 -0.91 9.66
N GLU A 83 -13.11 0.09 8.80
CA GLU A 83 -12.11 0.83 8.03
C GLU A 83 -11.38 1.85 8.92
N GLN A 84 -10.25 2.51 8.63
CA GLN A 84 -8.96 2.27 7.95
C GLN A 84 -7.94 3.35 8.37
N ARG A 85 -8.33 4.41 9.10
CA ARG A 85 -7.41 5.36 9.75
C ARG A 85 -7.34 5.13 11.26
N GLY A 86 -6.14 4.99 11.82
CA GLY A 86 -5.89 4.95 13.26
C GLY A 86 -6.26 3.66 14.03
N SER A 87 -6.86 2.63 13.42
CA SER A 87 -7.20 1.38 14.14
C SER A 87 -6.10 0.31 14.08
N TYR A 88 -6.10 -0.61 15.05
CA TYR A 88 -4.96 -1.49 15.35
C TYR A 88 -4.96 -2.79 14.54
N PHE A 89 -3.81 -3.48 14.53
CA PHE A 89 -3.69 -4.80 13.95
C PHE A 89 -4.48 -5.82 14.77
N VAL A 90 -5.58 -6.34 14.20
CA VAL A 90 -6.36 -7.43 14.80
C VAL A 90 -6.25 -8.66 13.90
N LEU A 91 -5.59 -9.71 14.41
CA LEU A 91 -5.30 -10.93 13.65
C LEU A 91 -6.56 -11.55 13.03
N TRP A 92 -7.67 -11.59 13.78
CA TRP A 92 -8.92 -12.16 13.28
C TRP A 92 -9.51 -11.41 12.08
N HIS A 93 -9.38 -10.08 12.04
CA HIS A 93 -9.83 -9.29 10.88
C HIS A 93 -9.02 -9.62 9.63
N GLN A 94 -7.72 -9.86 9.79
CA GLN A 94 -6.85 -10.24 8.68
C GLN A 94 -7.19 -11.63 8.15
N ILE A 95 -7.51 -12.60 9.02
CA ILE A 95 -7.89 -13.95 8.59
C ILE A 95 -9.15 -13.91 7.70
N VAL A 96 -10.16 -13.12 8.06
CA VAL A 96 -11.37 -12.98 7.23
C VAL A 96 -11.05 -12.33 5.89
N ARG A 97 -10.29 -11.21 5.90
CA ARG A 97 -9.92 -10.48 4.67
C ARG A 97 -9.10 -11.35 3.72
N VAL A 98 -8.07 -12.03 4.22
CA VAL A 98 -7.25 -12.97 3.45
C VAL A 98 -8.09 -14.15 2.95
N GLY A 99 -8.97 -14.69 3.80
CA GLY A 99 -9.89 -15.76 3.41
C GLY A 99 -10.83 -15.37 2.26
N ALA A 100 -11.33 -14.13 2.26
CA ALA A 100 -12.15 -13.60 1.17
C ALA A 100 -11.33 -13.50 -0.14
N VAL A 101 -10.10 -13.00 -0.09
CA VAL A 101 -9.18 -12.94 -1.26
C VAL A 101 -8.93 -14.34 -1.81
N LEU A 102 -8.54 -15.29 -0.95
CA LEU A 102 -8.24 -16.67 -1.37
C LEU A 102 -9.47 -17.37 -1.97
N SER A 103 -10.65 -17.12 -1.41
CA SER A 103 -11.91 -17.63 -1.95
C SER A 103 -12.21 -17.04 -3.34
N GLY A 104 -11.95 -15.75 -3.54
CA GLY A 104 -12.06 -15.10 -4.85
C GLY A 104 -11.11 -15.67 -5.89
N VAL A 105 -9.84 -15.86 -5.54
CA VAL A 105 -8.86 -16.51 -6.41
C VAL A 105 -9.28 -17.94 -6.75
N GLY A 106 -9.72 -18.72 -5.74
CA GLY A 106 -10.22 -20.08 -5.94
C GLY A 106 -11.43 -20.17 -6.88
N PHE A 107 -12.34 -19.20 -6.79
CA PHE A 107 -13.48 -19.08 -7.71
C PHE A 107 -13.03 -18.82 -9.15
N VAL A 108 -12.06 -17.92 -9.35
CA VAL A 108 -11.50 -17.63 -10.69
C VAL A 108 -10.75 -18.84 -11.25
N VAL A 109 -9.96 -19.53 -10.44
CA VAL A 109 -9.30 -20.79 -10.83
C VAL A 109 -10.32 -21.83 -11.28
N GLY A 110 -11.38 -22.04 -10.48
CA GLY A 110 -12.42 -23.03 -10.78
C GLY A 110 -13.22 -22.71 -12.04
N THR A 111 -13.62 -21.45 -12.21
CA THR A 111 -14.34 -20.99 -13.41
C THR A 111 -13.50 -21.11 -14.67
N MET A 112 -12.22 -20.73 -14.62
CA MET A 112 -11.28 -20.91 -15.74
C MET A 112 -11.08 -22.40 -16.07
N ALA A 113 -10.88 -23.26 -15.07
CA ALA A 113 -10.74 -24.70 -15.28
C ALA A 113 -12.00 -25.32 -15.95
N LEU A 114 -13.20 -24.83 -15.61
CA LEU A 114 -14.45 -25.24 -16.24
C LEU A 114 -14.64 -24.69 -17.66
N ALA A 115 -14.00 -23.56 -17.99
CA ALA A 115 -14.03 -22.95 -19.32
C ALA A 115 -13.06 -23.62 -20.32
N VAL A 116 -11.96 -24.22 -19.85
CA VAL A 116 -10.95 -24.87 -20.72
C VAL A 116 -11.57 -25.85 -21.73
N PRO A 117 -12.46 -26.80 -21.36
CA PRO A 117 -13.08 -27.70 -22.33
C PRO A 117 -13.84 -26.97 -23.43
N TRP A 118 -14.58 -25.92 -23.09
CA TRP A 118 -15.35 -25.13 -24.06
C TRP A 118 -14.43 -24.40 -25.05
N VAL A 119 -13.30 -23.87 -24.56
CA VAL A 119 -12.28 -23.24 -25.42
C VAL A 119 -11.68 -24.27 -26.37
N LEU A 120 -11.33 -25.46 -25.87
CA LEU A 120 -10.78 -26.54 -26.70
C LEU A 120 -11.78 -27.00 -27.76
N ASP A 121 -13.06 -27.21 -27.41
CA ASP A 121 -14.12 -27.58 -28.35
C ASP A 121 -14.27 -26.54 -29.48
N ARG A 122 -14.12 -25.26 -29.17
CA ARG A 122 -14.18 -24.17 -30.16
C ARG A 122 -12.97 -24.16 -31.10
N VAL A 123 -11.79 -24.53 -30.61
CA VAL A 123 -10.57 -24.64 -31.41
C VAL A 123 -10.60 -25.89 -32.31
N GLU A 124 -11.15 -26.99 -31.80
CA GLU A 124 -11.33 -28.24 -32.56
C GLU A 124 -12.14 -28.03 -33.85
N GLY A 125 -13.14 -27.16 -33.83
CA GLY A 125 -14.04 -26.90 -34.97
C GLY A 125 -13.48 -26.04 -36.11
N ARG A 126 -12.26 -25.47 -36.01
CA ARG A 126 -11.75 -24.52 -37.02
C ARG A 126 -11.08 -25.15 -38.24
N GLY A 127 -10.44 -26.30 -38.07
CA GLY A 127 -9.72 -26.96 -39.16
C GLY A 127 -8.83 -28.09 -38.65
N PHE A 128 -8.31 -28.90 -39.59
CA PHE A 128 -7.58 -30.13 -39.26
C PHE A 128 -6.37 -29.90 -38.33
N VAL A 129 -5.55 -28.88 -38.60
CA VAL A 129 -4.35 -28.58 -37.79
C VAL A 129 -4.73 -28.22 -36.35
N SER A 130 -5.74 -27.38 -36.17
CA SER A 130 -6.24 -26.97 -34.86
C SER A 130 -6.92 -28.12 -34.12
N PHE A 131 -7.62 -28.99 -34.85
CA PHE A 131 -8.22 -30.21 -34.31
C PHE A 131 -7.17 -31.16 -33.73
N VAL A 132 -6.08 -31.42 -34.46
CA VAL A 132 -4.99 -32.28 -33.98
C VAL A 132 -4.32 -31.66 -32.75
N ALA A 133 -3.99 -30.37 -32.80
CA ALA A 133 -3.35 -29.65 -31.69
C ALA A 133 -4.21 -29.66 -30.41
N ALA A 134 -5.51 -29.37 -30.51
CA ALA A 134 -6.39 -29.33 -29.34
C ALA A 134 -6.56 -30.71 -28.71
N ARG A 135 -6.55 -31.77 -29.53
CA ARG A 135 -6.63 -33.15 -29.07
C ARG A 135 -5.36 -33.62 -28.36
N HIS A 136 -4.17 -33.15 -28.78
CA HIS A 136 -2.94 -33.45 -28.05
C HIS A 136 -2.98 -32.90 -26.62
N VAL A 137 -3.42 -31.65 -26.44
CA VAL A 137 -3.62 -31.03 -25.12
C VAL A 137 -4.64 -31.80 -24.26
N ARG A 138 -5.66 -32.42 -24.88
CA ARG A 138 -6.77 -33.11 -24.21
C ARG A 138 -6.58 -34.62 -24.00
N ALA A 139 -5.54 -35.25 -24.56
CA ALA A 139 -5.54 -36.67 -24.92
C ALA A 139 -5.89 -37.67 -23.78
N HIS A 140 -7.00 -38.39 -23.95
CA HIS A 140 -7.58 -39.30 -22.95
C HIS A 140 -6.92 -40.70 -22.81
N LYS A 141 -6.06 -41.14 -23.73
CA LYS A 141 -5.54 -42.52 -23.78
C LYS A 141 -4.23 -42.76 -23.00
N SER A 142 -3.49 -41.70 -22.68
CA SER A 142 -2.30 -41.75 -21.83
C SER A 142 -2.44 -40.64 -20.80
N GLY A 143 -2.75 -41.00 -19.54
CA GLY A 143 -2.89 -40.02 -18.46
C GLY A 143 -1.65 -39.14 -18.29
N PHE A 144 -0.48 -39.62 -18.73
CA PHE A 144 0.80 -38.94 -18.65
C PHE A 144 0.87 -37.67 -19.51
N LEU A 145 0.40 -37.72 -20.76
CA LEU A 145 0.38 -36.55 -21.67
C LEU A 145 -0.50 -35.40 -21.16
N THR A 146 -1.66 -35.75 -20.59
CA THR A 146 -2.55 -34.75 -20.00
C THR A 146 -1.96 -34.12 -18.75
N VAL A 147 -1.21 -34.88 -17.94
CA VAL A 147 -0.53 -34.35 -16.76
C VAL A 147 0.52 -33.34 -17.17
N ILE A 148 1.28 -33.62 -18.24
CA ILE A 148 2.33 -32.75 -18.74
C ILE A 148 1.74 -31.43 -19.26
N SER A 149 0.70 -31.48 -20.09
CA SER A 149 0.02 -30.26 -20.57
C SER A 149 -0.55 -29.42 -19.43
N VAL A 150 -1.16 -30.05 -18.42
CA VAL A 150 -1.67 -29.36 -17.22
C VAL A 150 -0.54 -28.72 -16.42
N LEU A 151 0.59 -29.43 -16.24
CA LEU A 151 1.75 -28.92 -15.53
C LEU A 151 2.34 -27.69 -16.22
N SER A 152 2.36 -27.65 -17.55
CA SER A 152 2.89 -26.53 -18.33
C SER A 152 1.95 -25.33 -18.30
N ILE A 153 0.64 -25.57 -18.46
CA ILE A 153 -0.37 -24.51 -18.30
C ILE A 153 -0.27 -23.92 -16.89
N ALA A 154 -0.14 -24.77 -15.86
CA ALA A 154 0.06 -24.32 -14.49
C ALA A 154 1.37 -23.56 -14.31
N GLY A 155 2.48 -24.02 -14.89
CA GLY A 155 3.77 -23.32 -14.84
C GLY A 155 3.70 -21.92 -15.43
N VAL A 156 3.15 -21.79 -16.65
CA VAL A 156 2.96 -20.48 -17.30
C VAL A 156 1.97 -19.61 -16.51
N GLY A 157 0.91 -20.20 -15.98
CA GLY A 157 -0.08 -19.51 -15.15
C GLY A 157 0.48 -18.98 -13.84
N VAL A 158 1.22 -19.80 -13.10
CA VAL A 158 1.88 -19.41 -11.84
C VAL A 158 2.92 -18.33 -12.10
N SER A 159 3.72 -18.45 -13.16
CA SER A 159 4.66 -17.39 -13.53
C SER A 159 3.91 -16.10 -13.85
N SER A 160 2.91 -16.12 -14.73
CA SER A 160 2.16 -14.90 -15.10
C SER A 160 1.43 -14.27 -13.90
N PHE A 161 0.88 -15.10 -13.00
CA PHE A 161 0.31 -14.67 -11.71
C PHE A 161 1.34 -13.92 -10.85
N ALA A 162 2.52 -14.53 -10.67
CA ALA A 162 3.58 -13.95 -9.86
C ALA A 162 4.05 -12.60 -10.43
N LEU A 163 4.19 -12.49 -11.76
CA LEU A 163 4.55 -11.23 -12.41
C LEU A 163 3.49 -10.14 -12.16
N CYS A 164 2.21 -10.46 -12.34
CA CYS A 164 1.13 -9.51 -12.07
C CYS A 164 1.11 -9.06 -10.60
N ALA A 165 1.28 -10.01 -9.66
CA ALA A 165 1.29 -9.70 -8.24
C ALA A 165 2.48 -8.80 -7.85
N VAL A 166 3.69 -9.11 -8.31
CA VAL A 166 4.89 -8.31 -8.02
C VAL A 166 4.76 -6.90 -8.59
N VAL A 167 4.36 -6.76 -9.86
CA VAL A 167 4.23 -5.44 -10.49
C VAL A 167 3.15 -4.60 -9.79
N ALA A 168 2.01 -5.20 -9.43
CA ALA A 168 0.93 -4.48 -8.75
C ALA A 168 1.30 -4.02 -7.33
N ILE A 169 2.03 -4.85 -6.58
CA ILE A 169 2.49 -4.52 -5.22
C ILE A 169 3.57 -3.44 -5.30
N MET A 170 4.59 -3.60 -6.15
CA MET A 170 5.70 -2.67 -6.24
C MET A 170 5.27 -1.32 -6.82
N GLY A 171 4.44 -1.32 -7.86
CA GLY A 171 3.80 -0.11 -8.37
C GLY A 171 2.95 0.59 -7.31
N GLY A 172 2.27 -0.19 -6.46
CA GLY A 172 1.52 0.28 -5.30
C GLY A 172 2.40 1.00 -4.28
N PHE A 173 3.49 0.37 -3.83
CA PHE A 173 4.44 0.96 -2.88
C PHE A 173 5.04 2.26 -3.41
N GLY A 174 5.52 2.27 -4.65
CA GLY A 174 6.09 3.47 -5.26
C GLY A 174 5.09 4.63 -5.30
N ALA A 175 3.84 4.35 -5.67
CA ALA A 175 2.78 5.36 -5.74
C ALA A 175 2.34 5.86 -4.34
N ASP A 176 2.18 4.96 -3.37
CA ASP A 176 1.79 5.32 -2.00
C ASP A 176 2.86 6.17 -1.32
N LEU A 177 4.11 5.74 -1.42
CA LEU A 177 5.25 6.44 -0.87
C LEU A 177 5.40 7.84 -1.50
N LYS A 178 5.31 7.94 -2.83
CA LYS A 178 5.33 9.22 -3.55
C LYS A 178 4.19 10.13 -3.07
N ARG A 179 2.97 9.62 -2.96
CA ARG A 179 1.81 10.38 -2.47
C ARG A 179 2.02 10.89 -1.04
N LYS A 180 2.52 10.05 -0.13
CA LYS A 180 2.80 10.43 1.27
C LYS A 180 3.89 11.49 1.37
N ILE A 181 4.94 11.42 0.54
CA ILE A 181 5.99 12.46 0.50
C ILE A 181 5.41 13.80 0.03
N LEU A 182 4.62 13.78 -1.06
CA LEU A 182 4.07 15.00 -1.67
C LEU A 182 2.96 15.66 -0.85
N GLY A 183 2.21 14.91 -0.04
CA GLY A 183 1.19 15.48 0.86
C GLY A 183 1.78 16.11 2.13
N ASN A 184 2.88 15.57 2.65
CA ASN A 184 3.45 15.99 3.94
C ASN A 184 4.66 16.91 3.83
N ASN A 185 5.22 17.10 2.63
CA ASN A 185 6.34 18.01 2.39
C ASN A 185 6.02 19.04 1.33
N ALA A 186 6.66 20.21 1.46
CA ALA A 186 6.76 21.16 0.38
C ALA A 186 7.45 20.53 -0.85
N HIS A 187 6.99 20.91 -2.04
CA HIS A 187 7.54 20.42 -3.30
C HIS A 187 8.92 21.03 -3.59
N ILE A 188 9.12 22.29 -3.17
CA ILE A 188 10.39 23.00 -3.22
C ILE A 188 10.63 23.62 -1.84
N ARG A 189 11.87 23.55 -1.36
CA ARG A 189 12.30 24.20 -0.13
C ARG A 189 13.50 25.10 -0.41
N ILE A 190 13.38 26.34 0.01
CA ILE A 190 14.40 27.37 -0.06
C ILE A 190 14.96 27.51 1.35
N GLU A 191 16.26 27.30 1.55
CA GLU A 191 16.87 27.34 2.88
C GLU A 191 18.13 28.20 2.88
N SER A 192 18.43 28.79 4.03
CA SER A 192 19.73 29.43 4.24
C SER A 192 20.85 28.38 4.24
N VAL A 193 21.97 28.70 3.59
CA VAL A 193 23.19 27.87 3.62
C VAL A 193 23.91 28.02 4.95
N GLN A 194 23.73 29.15 5.64
CA GLN A 194 24.39 29.45 6.92
C GLN A 194 23.45 29.21 8.11
N PRO A 195 23.95 28.71 9.25
CA PRO A 195 23.19 28.62 10.49
C PRO A 195 22.68 30.00 10.93
N GLY A 196 21.47 30.08 11.48
CA GLY A 196 20.88 31.33 11.99
C GLY A 196 19.81 31.98 11.11
N GLY A 197 19.38 31.31 10.04
CA GLY A 197 18.29 31.78 9.17
C GLY A 197 18.67 33.00 8.32
N PHE A 198 17.66 33.61 7.68
CA PHE A 198 17.83 34.81 6.85
C PHE A 198 16.75 35.85 7.12
N GLU A 199 17.12 37.13 6.93
CA GLU A 199 16.22 38.29 7.05
C GLU A 199 15.54 38.60 5.72
N HIS A 200 14.61 39.56 5.71
CA HIS A 200 13.91 40.03 4.50
C HIS A 200 13.15 38.94 3.72
N TRP A 201 12.83 37.82 4.38
CA TRP A 201 12.12 36.69 3.78
C TRP A 201 10.75 37.05 3.18
N ARG A 202 10.11 38.13 3.64
CA ARG A 202 8.82 38.59 3.10
C ARG A 202 8.91 38.98 1.63
N GLY A 203 9.96 39.69 1.24
CA GLY A 203 10.19 40.06 -0.17
C GLY A 203 10.37 38.82 -1.04
N HIS A 204 11.29 37.93 -0.63
CA HIS A 204 11.51 36.67 -1.33
C HIS A 204 10.27 35.77 -1.38
N LEU A 205 9.45 35.78 -0.33
CA LEU A 205 8.20 35.02 -0.29
C LEU A 205 7.21 35.53 -1.35
N ASP A 206 7.09 36.85 -1.50
CA ASP A 206 6.21 37.45 -2.50
C ASP A 206 6.74 37.24 -3.92
N ASP A 207 8.05 37.36 -4.13
CA ASP A 207 8.69 37.05 -5.43
C ASP A 207 8.46 35.60 -5.83
N VAL A 208 8.63 34.66 -4.91
CA VAL A 208 8.41 33.22 -5.15
C VAL A 208 6.94 32.91 -5.46
N ARG A 209 5.99 33.63 -4.85
CA ARG A 209 4.55 33.48 -5.15
C ARG A 209 4.18 33.95 -6.55
N LEU A 210 4.96 34.85 -7.15
CA LEU A 210 4.74 35.35 -8.51
C LEU A 210 5.30 34.41 -9.59
N VAL A 211 6.10 33.42 -9.22
CA VAL A 211 6.71 32.48 -10.17
C VAL A 211 5.63 31.59 -10.81
N PRO A 212 5.59 31.48 -12.16
CA PRO A 212 4.65 30.59 -12.85
C PRO A 212 4.80 29.13 -12.39
N GLY A 213 3.67 28.49 -12.06
CA GLY A 213 3.63 27.11 -11.57
C GLY A 213 3.77 26.97 -10.05
N VAL A 214 4.00 28.06 -9.31
CA VAL A 214 3.90 28.08 -7.85
C VAL A 214 2.45 28.32 -7.44
N ARG A 215 1.91 27.40 -6.64
CA ARG A 215 0.54 27.46 -6.12
C ARG A 215 0.46 28.18 -4.79
N ALA A 216 1.43 27.94 -3.91
CA ALA A 216 1.48 28.52 -2.57
C ALA A 216 2.90 28.52 -2.02
N ALA A 217 3.19 29.46 -1.12
CA ALA A 217 4.43 29.49 -0.37
C ALA A 217 4.20 29.98 1.07
N THR A 218 4.96 29.43 2.01
CA THR A 218 4.88 29.73 3.44
C THR A 218 6.29 29.87 4.05
N PRO A 219 6.50 30.81 4.98
CA PRO A 219 7.73 30.85 5.77
C PRO A 219 7.77 29.69 6.78
N VAL A 220 8.98 29.25 7.14
CA VAL A 220 9.20 28.25 8.18
C VAL A 220 10.43 28.57 9.02
N ALA A 221 10.33 28.33 10.33
CA ALA A 221 11.48 28.32 11.24
C ALA A 221 11.66 26.91 11.78
N SER A 222 12.78 26.26 11.48
CA SER A 222 13.00 24.84 11.77
C SER A 222 14.32 24.61 12.48
N GLY A 223 14.32 23.78 13.52
CA GLY A 223 15.53 23.39 14.22
C GLY A 223 15.37 22.06 14.96
N GLU A 224 16.50 21.48 15.34
CA GLU A 224 16.54 20.25 16.13
C GLU A 224 16.47 20.58 17.62
N ALA A 225 15.69 19.81 18.38
CA ALA A 225 15.53 19.96 19.82
C ALA A 225 15.35 18.59 20.48
N MET A 226 15.44 18.56 21.81
CA MET A 226 15.11 17.40 22.62
C MET A 226 13.78 17.64 23.32
N ALA A 227 12.80 16.77 23.10
CA ALA A 227 11.55 16.76 23.84
C ALA A 227 11.67 15.87 25.07
N SER A 228 11.24 16.39 26.22
CA SER A 228 11.25 15.69 27.51
C SER A 228 9.85 15.72 28.11
N SER A 229 9.30 14.53 28.37
CA SER A 229 8.07 14.32 29.13
C SER A 229 8.40 13.90 30.56
N ALA A 230 7.37 13.66 31.39
CA ALA A 230 7.56 13.13 32.74
C ALA A 230 8.21 11.73 32.77
N THR A 231 8.14 10.95 31.68
CA THR A 231 8.57 9.54 31.68
C THR A 231 9.67 9.22 30.67
N ASN A 232 9.77 9.99 29.59
CA ASN A 232 10.69 9.69 28.49
C ASN A 232 11.16 10.95 27.76
N THR A 233 12.26 10.81 27.02
CA THR A 233 12.86 11.86 26.18
C THR A 233 13.07 11.38 24.75
N ALA A 234 12.85 12.26 23.77
CA ALA A 234 13.04 11.95 22.35
C ALA A 234 13.64 13.15 21.60
N GLY A 235 14.42 12.87 20.55
CA GLY A 235 14.85 13.91 19.61
C GLY A 235 13.69 14.34 18.71
N VAL A 236 13.54 15.64 18.49
CA VAL A 236 12.46 16.24 17.70
C VAL A 236 12.99 17.29 16.74
N ILE A 237 12.44 17.33 15.54
CA ILE A 237 12.61 18.40 14.57
C ILE A 237 11.39 19.32 14.75
N LEU A 238 11.62 20.47 15.39
CA LEU A 238 10.59 21.46 15.65
C LEU A 238 10.44 22.38 14.43
N ARG A 239 9.21 22.53 13.93
CA ARG A 239 8.88 23.40 12.80
C ARG A 239 7.84 24.45 13.22
N GLY A 240 8.27 25.70 13.24
CA GLY A 240 7.43 26.88 13.33
C GLY A 240 6.74 27.17 12.01
N VAL A 241 5.41 27.14 12.02
CA VAL A 241 4.58 27.33 10.83
C VAL A 241 3.67 28.54 10.97
N ASP A 242 3.41 29.21 9.84
CA ASP A 242 2.39 30.26 9.76
C ASP A 242 1.00 29.60 9.68
N PRO A 243 0.10 29.82 10.67
CA PRO A 243 -1.20 29.17 10.72
C PRO A 243 -2.09 29.49 9.52
N VAL A 244 -1.90 30.65 8.88
CA VAL A 244 -2.76 31.10 7.77
C VAL A 244 -2.37 30.38 6.48
N THR A 245 -1.07 30.23 6.21
CA THR A 245 -0.58 29.73 4.92
C THR A 245 -0.23 28.25 4.92
N ILE A 246 0.08 27.65 6.07
CA ILE A 246 0.61 26.28 6.14
C ILE A 246 -0.32 25.24 5.51
N GLY A 247 -1.64 25.36 5.72
CA GLY A 247 -2.64 24.44 5.18
C GLY A 247 -2.77 24.47 3.65
N THR A 248 -2.18 25.46 2.99
CA THR A 248 -2.12 25.52 1.51
C THR A 248 -0.90 24.79 0.95
N VAL A 249 0.16 24.64 1.75
CA VAL A 249 1.43 24.03 1.34
C VAL A 249 1.48 22.54 1.69
N ILE A 250 1.15 22.17 2.94
CA ILE A 250 1.16 20.79 3.43
C ILE A 250 -0.20 20.38 4.01
N ASP A 251 -0.46 19.07 4.04
CA ASP A 251 -1.74 18.52 4.50
C ASP A 251 -1.81 18.35 6.05
N LEU A 252 -1.04 19.15 6.81
CA LEU A 252 -0.94 19.03 8.28
C LEU A 252 -2.30 19.07 8.97
N ILE A 253 -3.14 20.05 8.64
CA ILE A 253 -4.46 20.24 9.26
C ILE A 253 -5.37 19.03 9.01
N GLN A 254 -5.26 18.40 7.83
CA GLN A 254 -6.06 17.23 7.45
C GLN A 254 -5.58 15.93 8.11
N ASN A 255 -4.33 15.92 8.58
CA ASN A 255 -3.66 14.76 9.15
C ASN A 255 -3.68 14.74 10.68
N ILE A 256 -4.26 15.75 11.34
CA ILE A 256 -4.48 15.73 12.80
C ILE A 256 -5.52 14.65 13.13
N GLU A 257 -5.13 13.62 13.86
CA GLU A 257 -6.01 12.53 14.31
C GLU A 257 -6.71 12.88 15.62
N VAL A 258 -6.02 13.57 16.53
CA VAL A 258 -6.48 13.90 17.88
C VAL A 258 -6.14 15.35 18.21
N GLY A 259 -7.04 16.06 18.88
CA GLY A 259 -6.93 17.50 19.13
C GLY A 259 -7.37 18.33 17.93
N LYS A 260 -7.09 19.64 17.98
CA LYS A 260 -7.55 20.60 16.96
C LYS A 260 -6.43 21.58 16.65
N PHE A 261 -6.29 21.96 15.37
CA PHE A 261 -5.32 23.00 14.98
C PHE A 261 -5.57 24.33 15.72
N LYS A 262 -6.84 24.63 16.05
CA LYS A 262 -7.22 25.80 16.85
C LYS A 262 -6.54 25.85 18.23
N TYR A 263 -6.21 24.70 18.83
CA TYR A 263 -5.51 24.66 20.11
C TYR A 263 -4.04 25.10 19.99
N LEU A 264 -3.46 25.03 18.79
CA LEU A 264 -2.14 25.58 18.50
C LEU A 264 -2.19 27.11 18.45
N GLU A 265 -3.24 27.67 17.83
CA GLU A 265 -3.46 29.12 17.73
C GLU A 265 -3.84 29.74 19.07
N GLN A 266 -4.64 29.01 19.87
CA GLN A 266 -5.21 29.48 21.14
C GLN A 266 -4.87 28.48 22.26
N PRO A 267 -3.64 28.52 22.80
CA PRO A 267 -3.18 27.57 23.82
C PRO A 267 -3.99 27.64 25.13
N GLU A 268 -4.67 28.75 25.39
CA GLU A 268 -5.56 28.92 26.55
C GLU A 268 -6.66 27.85 26.59
N LEU A 269 -7.16 27.39 25.43
CA LEU A 269 -8.20 26.36 25.35
C LEU A 269 -7.71 25.00 25.89
N LEU A 270 -6.40 24.76 25.92
CA LEU A 270 -5.81 23.52 26.46
C LEU A 270 -5.85 23.46 27.99
N THR A 271 -6.15 24.57 28.67
CA THR A 271 -6.32 24.58 30.14
C THR A 271 -7.67 24.01 30.57
N LYS A 272 -8.68 24.10 29.70
CA LYS A 272 -10.07 23.68 29.97
C LYS A 272 -10.62 22.87 28.79
N LEU A 273 -10.03 21.71 28.54
CA LEU A 273 -10.56 20.76 27.56
C LEU A 273 -11.92 20.20 28.02
N PRO A 274 -12.89 20.03 27.12
CA PRO A 274 -14.17 19.46 27.49
C PRO A 274 -14.05 17.94 27.79
N PRO A 275 -14.89 17.36 28.67
CA PRO A 275 -14.78 15.97 29.11
C PRO A 275 -14.88 14.91 28.00
N ASP A 276 -15.60 15.25 26.93
CA ASP A 276 -15.85 14.43 25.75
C ASP A 276 -14.80 14.62 24.65
N GLU A 277 -13.80 15.48 24.86
CA GLU A 277 -12.73 15.66 23.88
C GLU A 277 -11.84 14.40 23.83
N PRO A 278 -11.55 13.86 22.63
CA PRO A 278 -10.55 12.80 22.49
C PRO A 278 -9.15 13.38 22.73
N ILE A 279 -8.44 12.78 23.69
CA ILE A 279 -7.08 13.16 24.09
C ILE A 279 -6.01 12.19 23.56
N GLY A 280 -6.41 10.99 23.16
CA GLY A 280 -5.51 9.99 22.59
C GLY A 280 -6.24 8.81 21.97
N ILE A 281 -5.47 7.89 21.41
CA ILE A 281 -5.97 6.60 20.89
C ILE A 281 -5.23 5.50 21.64
N GLY A 282 -5.96 4.67 22.39
CA GLY A 282 -5.42 3.52 23.12
C GLY A 282 -5.11 2.32 22.24
N PRO A 283 -4.32 1.33 22.71
CA PRO A 283 -3.76 0.21 21.92
C PRO A 283 -4.74 -0.67 21.13
N GLY A 284 -6.05 -0.51 21.34
CA GLY A 284 -7.11 -1.26 20.66
C GLY A 284 -7.95 -0.42 19.66
N GLY A 285 -7.72 0.88 19.57
CA GLY A 285 -8.47 1.80 18.68
C GLY A 285 -9.46 2.65 19.42
N GLU A 286 -9.53 2.47 20.73
CA GLU A 286 -10.42 3.20 21.63
C GLU A 286 -9.91 4.62 21.78
N MET A 287 -10.80 5.59 21.55
CA MET A 287 -10.48 6.99 21.86
C MET A 287 -10.44 7.14 23.37
N TYR A 288 -9.30 7.57 23.90
CA TYR A 288 -9.22 8.04 25.26
C TYR A 288 -9.83 9.43 25.30
N LEU A 289 -10.92 9.55 26.04
CA LEU A 289 -11.55 10.83 26.32
C LEU A 289 -10.89 11.43 27.55
N LYS A 290 -10.85 12.77 27.62
CA LYS A 290 -10.34 13.48 28.80
C LYS A 290 -11.02 13.01 30.08
N GLY A 291 -12.33 12.75 30.00
CA GLY A 291 -13.16 12.47 31.16
C GLY A 291 -13.48 13.74 31.95
N PRO A 292 -14.42 13.67 32.90
CA PRO A 292 -14.76 14.81 33.74
C PRO A 292 -13.56 15.22 34.60
N ASP A 293 -13.37 16.53 34.80
CA ASP A 293 -12.36 17.03 35.72
C ASP A 293 -12.72 16.60 37.15
N ILE A 294 -12.16 15.47 37.59
CA ILE A 294 -12.34 15.00 38.96
C ILE A 294 -11.43 15.86 39.82
N LYS A 295 -11.99 16.93 40.39
CA LYS A 295 -11.32 17.80 41.35
C LYS A 295 -12.01 17.67 42.73
N PRO A 296 -11.87 16.54 43.46
CA PRO A 296 -12.60 16.34 44.72
C PRO A 296 -12.15 17.30 45.83
N TYR A 297 -10.92 17.81 45.74
CA TYR A 297 -10.26 18.60 46.77
C TYR A 297 -10.17 20.09 46.45
N LEU A 298 -10.65 20.52 45.28
CA LEU A 298 -10.59 21.93 44.86
C LEU A 298 -11.95 22.65 45.04
N LYS A 299 -12.87 22.09 45.84
CA LYS A 299 -14.15 22.76 46.13
C LYS A 299 -14.01 23.93 47.11
N ASP A 300 -12.91 23.99 47.84
CA ASP A 300 -12.67 24.95 48.93
C ASP A 300 -11.24 25.54 48.84
N LEU A 301 -10.79 26.05 47.68
CA LEU A 301 -9.56 26.87 47.66
C LEU A 301 -9.86 28.29 48.07
N ASP A 302 -8.88 28.91 48.72
CA ASP A 302 -8.81 30.36 48.85
C ASP A 302 -8.82 30.99 47.43
N PRO A 303 -9.56 32.10 47.20
CA PRO A 303 -9.67 32.74 45.89
C PRO A 303 -8.31 33.05 45.26
N ASP A 304 -7.32 33.41 46.09
CA ASP A 304 -5.96 33.73 45.67
C ASP A 304 -5.20 32.50 45.12
N VAL A 305 -5.48 31.31 45.65
CA VAL A 305 -4.87 30.05 45.18
C VAL A 305 -5.62 29.54 43.95
N GLU A 306 -6.93 29.76 43.87
CA GLU A 306 -7.72 29.46 42.68
C GLU A 306 -7.28 30.34 41.49
N GLU A 307 -7.01 31.62 41.74
CA GLU A 307 -6.45 32.54 40.76
C GLU A 307 -5.01 32.17 40.39
N ALA A 308 -4.14 31.79 41.34
CA ALA A 308 -2.78 31.33 41.03
C ALA A 308 -2.73 30.00 40.25
N VAL A 309 -3.66 29.08 40.51
CA VAL A 309 -3.80 27.80 39.80
C VAL A 309 -4.46 27.99 38.42
N ALA A 310 -5.39 28.93 38.29
CA ALA A 310 -6.01 29.31 37.01
C ALA A 310 -5.09 30.17 36.14
N ALA A 311 -4.22 30.98 36.76
CA ALA A 311 -3.27 31.88 36.11
C ALA A 311 -1.94 31.21 35.75
N GLY A 312 -1.84 29.88 35.86
CA GLY A 312 -0.72 29.14 35.26
C GLY A 312 -0.62 29.53 33.79
N GLN A 313 0.43 30.29 33.45
CA GLN A 313 0.62 30.87 32.11
C GLN A 313 0.38 29.79 31.05
N ALA A 314 -0.52 30.06 30.11
CA ALA A 314 -0.83 29.13 29.04
C ALA A 314 0.46 28.84 28.25
N ALA A 315 1.05 27.66 28.48
CA ALA A 315 2.21 27.22 27.74
C ALA A 315 1.85 27.15 26.25
N PRO A 316 2.76 27.53 25.34
CA PRO A 316 2.50 27.45 23.91
C PRO A 316 2.10 26.04 23.49
N GLY A 317 1.18 25.96 22.54
CA GLY A 317 0.72 24.71 21.97
C GLY A 317 1.81 24.05 21.13
N ILE A 318 1.85 22.71 21.11
CA ILE A 318 2.69 21.91 20.21
C ILE A 318 1.90 20.76 19.61
N ILE A 319 2.02 20.57 18.30
CA ILE A 319 1.45 19.41 17.60
C ILE A 319 2.56 18.38 17.41
N LEU A 320 2.31 17.13 17.81
CA LEU A 320 3.30 16.04 17.75
C LEU A 320 2.90 14.98 16.73
N GLY A 321 3.88 14.33 16.12
CA GLY A 321 3.63 13.11 15.36
C GLY A 321 3.16 11.97 16.28
N ARG A 322 2.34 11.06 15.74
CA ARG A 322 1.75 9.96 16.52
C ARG A 322 2.79 9.09 17.22
N GLU A 323 3.85 8.71 16.52
CA GLU A 323 4.88 7.82 17.08
C GLU A 323 5.76 8.57 18.08
N LEU A 324 5.97 9.87 17.89
CA LEU A 324 6.63 10.74 18.87
C LEU A 324 5.81 10.87 20.15
N ALA A 325 4.49 11.10 20.04
CA ALA A 325 3.60 11.20 21.19
C ALA A 325 3.52 9.88 21.98
N LYS A 326 3.46 8.74 21.29
CA LYS A 326 3.56 7.41 21.91
C LYS A 326 4.89 7.22 22.62
N SER A 327 6.02 7.56 21.99
CA SER A 327 7.35 7.41 22.57
C SER A 327 7.51 8.27 23.83
N LEU A 328 6.98 9.49 23.82
CA LEU A 328 6.95 10.39 24.98
C LEU A 328 5.89 10.03 26.03
N HIS A 329 5.00 9.07 25.73
CA HIS A 329 3.84 8.71 26.55
C HIS A 329 2.97 9.93 26.93
N VAL A 330 2.70 10.82 25.96
CA VAL A 330 1.90 12.03 26.16
C VAL A 330 0.60 11.99 25.36
N TYR A 331 -0.42 12.62 25.93
CA TYR A 331 -1.73 12.84 25.34
C TYR A 331 -1.99 14.34 25.09
N VAL A 332 -3.04 14.66 24.33
CA VAL A 332 -3.45 16.06 24.13
C VAL A 332 -3.82 16.68 25.48
N GLY A 333 -3.22 17.82 25.78
CA GLY A 333 -3.35 18.52 27.07
C GLY A 333 -2.17 18.31 28.03
N ASP A 334 -1.32 17.30 27.81
CA ASP A 334 -0.13 17.07 28.63
C ASP A 334 0.96 18.11 28.37
N GLU A 335 1.83 18.32 29.36
CA GLU A 335 2.98 19.22 29.25
C GLU A 335 4.26 18.46 28.90
N LEU A 336 5.09 19.08 28.07
CA LEU A 336 6.44 18.62 27.75
C LEU A 336 7.40 19.79 27.71
N THR A 337 8.68 19.53 27.95
CA THR A 337 9.75 20.53 27.86
C THR A 337 10.57 20.27 26.61
N LEU A 338 10.73 21.28 25.76
CA LEU A 338 11.70 21.25 24.67
C LEU A 338 13.00 21.90 25.12
N VAL A 339 14.12 21.30 24.74
CA VAL A 339 15.47 21.78 25.03
C VAL A 339 16.25 21.88 23.71
N SER A 340 16.63 23.09 23.32
CA SER A 340 17.51 23.30 22.17
C SER A 340 18.97 23.14 22.61
N PRO A 341 19.77 22.26 21.95
CA PRO A 341 21.20 22.16 22.23
C PRO A 341 21.99 23.37 21.71
N MET A 342 21.40 24.16 20.80
CA MET A 342 21.94 25.44 20.35
C MET A 342 21.28 26.54 21.16
N GLY A 343 22.05 27.19 22.04
CA GLY A 343 21.58 28.30 22.87
C GLY A 343 22.70 29.31 23.11
N GLU A 344 22.40 30.35 23.88
CA GLU A 344 23.29 31.48 24.07
C GLU A 344 24.60 31.10 24.79
N LEU A 345 25.70 31.76 24.42
CA LEU A 345 26.99 31.60 25.10
C LEU A 345 26.95 32.35 26.45
N GLY A 346 26.81 31.60 27.53
CA GLY A 346 26.94 32.11 28.89
C GLY A 346 28.39 32.10 29.40
N PRO A 347 28.66 32.70 30.58
CA PRO A 347 30.01 32.78 31.17
C PRO A 347 30.65 31.41 31.48
N MET A 348 29.84 30.35 31.55
CA MET A 348 30.26 28.97 31.86
C MET A 348 30.09 28.01 30.66
N GLY A 349 29.78 28.50 29.45
CA GLY A 349 29.55 27.70 28.26
C GLY A 349 28.16 27.93 27.62
N LEU A 350 27.81 27.11 26.63
CA LEU A 350 26.52 27.17 25.94
C LEU A 350 25.38 26.84 26.92
N LEU A 351 24.48 27.79 27.15
CA LEU A 351 23.26 27.58 27.93
C LEU A 351 22.14 27.11 26.99
N PRO A 352 21.61 25.90 27.14
CA PRO A 352 20.53 25.43 26.27
C PRO A 352 19.23 26.19 26.57
N ASN A 353 18.50 26.57 25.51
CA ASN A 353 17.18 27.19 25.66
C ASN A 353 16.15 26.09 25.97
N ALA A 354 15.48 26.18 27.12
CA ALA A 354 14.49 25.22 27.57
C ALA A 354 13.14 25.90 27.78
N ARG A 355 12.10 25.43 27.09
CA ARG A 355 10.73 26.00 27.16
C ARG A 355 9.69 24.90 27.31
N ARG A 356 8.69 25.15 28.14
CA ARG A 356 7.54 24.24 28.33
C ARG A 356 6.50 24.48 27.25
N PHE A 357 5.93 23.40 26.75
CA PHE A 357 4.87 23.36 25.75
C PHE A 357 3.74 22.45 26.22
N ARG A 358 2.53 22.69 25.72
CA ARG A 358 1.38 21.83 25.96
C ARG A 358 0.90 21.19 24.66
N VAL A 359 0.62 19.88 24.68
CA VAL A 359 0.25 19.15 23.47
C VAL A 359 -1.12 19.63 22.97
N ALA A 360 -1.11 20.27 21.81
CA ALA A 360 -2.29 20.82 21.13
C ALA A 360 -2.98 19.81 20.21
N GLY A 361 -2.22 18.85 19.69
CA GLY A 361 -2.75 17.81 18.82
C GLY A 361 -1.72 16.76 18.44
N ILE A 362 -2.22 15.64 17.94
CA ILE A 362 -1.42 14.52 17.44
C ILE A 362 -1.79 14.31 15.98
N PHE A 363 -0.80 14.33 15.09
CA PHE A 363 -1.01 14.09 13.67
C PHE A 363 -0.42 12.75 13.22
N TYR A 364 -0.95 12.24 12.12
CA TYR A 364 -0.47 11.02 11.46
C TYR A 364 -0.28 11.26 9.96
N SER A 365 0.98 11.27 9.53
CA SER A 365 1.38 11.47 8.13
C SER A 365 1.33 10.20 7.28
N GLY A 366 1.31 9.02 7.93
CA GLY A 366 1.44 7.74 7.25
C GLY A 366 2.88 7.31 6.98
N MET A 367 3.86 8.10 7.44
CA MET A 367 5.29 7.87 7.32
C MET A 367 5.88 7.81 8.72
N TYR A 368 6.32 6.61 9.13
CA TYR A 368 6.79 6.38 10.49
C TYR A 368 7.93 7.32 10.88
N GLU A 369 8.91 7.54 10.01
CA GLU A 369 10.06 8.40 10.29
C GLU A 369 9.66 9.88 10.50
N TYR A 370 8.60 10.34 9.84
CA TYR A 370 8.05 11.68 10.03
C TYR A 370 7.26 11.75 11.34
N ASP A 371 6.40 10.77 11.60
CA ASP A 371 5.56 10.72 12.79
C ASP A 371 6.37 10.52 14.08
N GLN A 372 7.58 9.97 13.97
CA GLN A 372 8.51 9.77 15.11
C GLN A 372 9.32 11.03 15.44
N THR A 373 9.55 11.93 14.48
CA THR A 373 10.54 13.02 14.65
C THR A 373 9.96 14.43 14.55
N GLN A 374 8.83 14.63 13.88
CA GLN A 374 8.33 15.97 13.57
C GLN A 374 7.40 16.52 14.66
N ALA A 375 7.59 17.79 15.01
CA ALA A 375 6.64 18.56 15.80
C ALA A 375 6.42 19.96 15.21
N TYR A 376 5.22 20.49 15.36
CA TYR A 376 4.81 21.78 14.82
C TYR A 376 4.40 22.75 15.92
N VAL A 377 4.87 23.99 15.82
CA VAL A 377 4.50 25.12 16.67
C VAL A 377 4.19 26.34 15.80
N LEU A 378 3.69 27.42 16.39
CA LEU A 378 3.55 28.68 15.65
C LEU A 378 4.92 29.23 15.26
N LEU A 379 4.98 29.92 14.12
CA LEU A 379 6.20 30.52 13.58
C LEU A 379 6.89 31.42 14.63
N GLU A 380 6.12 32.29 15.27
CA GLU A 380 6.62 33.21 16.30
C GLU A 380 7.21 32.46 17.50
N THR A 381 6.54 31.41 17.97
CA THR A 381 7.05 30.58 19.06
C THR A 381 8.36 29.88 18.72
N ALA A 382 8.52 29.39 17.48
CA ALA A 382 9.78 28.80 17.04
C ALA A 382 10.89 29.83 16.89
N GLN A 383 10.57 31.03 16.37
CA GLN A 383 11.53 32.12 16.25
C GLN A 383 12.07 32.55 17.61
N GLU A 384 11.21 32.65 18.62
CA GLU A 384 11.61 32.89 20.01
C GLU A 384 12.41 31.73 20.61
N PHE A 385 12.02 30.49 20.36
CA PHE A 385 12.70 29.32 20.94
C PHE A 385 14.11 29.09 20.39
N PHE A 386 14.35 29.44 19.13
CA PHE A 386 15.64 29.31 18.46
C PHE A 386 16.43 30.63 18.39
N ASP A 387 15.99 31.68 19.10
CA ASP A 387 16.64 33.00 19.12
C ASP A 387 16.87 33.60 17.71
N LEU A 388 15.92 33.38 16.80
CA LEU A 388 15.99 33.83 15.40
C LEU A 388 15.52 35.29 15.20
N GLY A 389 14.88 35.89 16.20
CA GLY A 389 14.24 37.20 16.06
C GLY A 389 13.18 37.18 14.95
N HIS A 390 13.32 38.04 13.93
CA HIS A 390 12.41 38.05 12.78
C HIS A 390 12.87 37.19 11.59
N LYS A 391 13.96 36.42 11.74
CA LYS A 391 14.52 35.55 10.70
C LYS A 391 13.72 34.27 10.55
N VAL A 392 13.81 33.66 9.38
CA VAL A 392 13.26 32.32 9.10
C VAL A 392 14.38 31.43 8.59
N THR A 393 14.24 30.11 8.76
CA THR A 393 15.25 29.16 8.28
C THR A 393 15.01 28.76 6.84
N GLY A 394 13.76 28.86 6.38
CA GLY A 394 13.40 28.54 5.00
C GLY A 394 12.07 29.11 4.54
N ILE A 395 11.83 28.99 3.24
CA ILE A 395 10.53 29.15 2.59
C ILE A 395 10.16 27.82 1.96
N GLU A 396 8.94 27.38 2.23
CA GLU A 396 8.35 26.17 1.70
C GLU A 396 7.35 26.49 0.61
N VAL A 397 7.48 25.81 -0.52
CA VAL A 397 6.75 26.12 -1.75
C VAL A 397 6.03 24.89 -2.26
N LYS A 398 4.74 25.06 -2.58
CA LYS A 398 3.91 24.08 -3.28
C LYS A 398 3.75 24.51 -4.73
N VAL A 399 4.09 23.61 -5.64
CA VAL A 399 3.85 23.78 -7.09
C VAL A 399 2.56 23.10 -7.53
N ASP A 400 2.01 23.51 -8.67
CA ASP A 400 0.78 22.93 -9.24
C ASP A 400 0.92 21.44 -9.56
N ASP A 401 2.01 21.05 -10.23
CA ASP A 401 2.35 19.66 -10.54
C ASP A 401 3.74 19.31 -9.96
N PRO A 402 3.81 18.53 -8.86
CA PRO A 402 5.08 18.10 -8.29
C PRO A 402 5.94 17.23 -9.23
N GLU A 403 5.38 16.63 -10.28
CA GLU A 403 6.17 15.85 -11.24
C GLU A 403 7.03 16.75 -12.12
N GLN A 404 6.50 17.92 -12.47
CA GLN A 404 7.12 18.96 -13.30
C GLN A 404 7.96 19.95 -12.48
N VAL A 405 8.29 19.61 -11.22
CA VAL A 405 9.11 20.47 -10.35
C VAL A 405 10.48 20.82 -10.97
N SER A 406 10.99 19.97 -11.86
CA SER A 406 12.25 20.18 -12.56
C SER A 406 12.23 21.38 -13.52
N ASP A 407 11.05 21.79 -13.99
CA ASP A 407 10.87 22.95 -14.86
C ASP A 407 10.62 24.23 -14.05
N VAL A 408 9.95 24.11 -12.89
CA VAL A 408 9.62 25.24 -12.00
C VAL A 408 10.81 25.63 -11.11
N ARG A 409 11.61 24.66 -10.66
CA ARG A 409 12.74 24.91 -9.74
C ARG A 409 13.72 25.97 -10.26
N PRO A 410 14.20 25.95 -11.52
CA PRO A 410 15.12 26.98 -12.02
C PRO A 410 14.51 28.39 -11.99
N LEU A 411 13.19 28.52 -12.17
CA LEU A 411 12.49 29.80 -12.10
C LEU A 411 12.44 30.31 -10.65
N VAL A 412 12.18 29.42 -9.70
CA VAL A 412 12.24 29.74 -8.26
C VAL A 412 13.66 30.12 -7.85
N GLU A 413 14.68 29.42 -8.36
CA GLU A 413 16.09 29.72 -8.10
C GLU A 413 16.51 31.09 -8.65
N GLN A 414 16.00 31.47 -9.83
CA GLN A 414 16.20 32.82 -10.38
C GLN A 414 15.54 33.90 -9.52
N ALA A 415 14.35 33.64 -8.96
CA ALA A 415 13.64 34.59 -8.11
C ALA A 415 14.36 34.87 -6.77
N VAL A 416 15.24 33.97 -6.31
CA VAL A 416 16.00 34.13 -5.06
C VAL A 416 17.52 34.19 -5.24
N ALA A 417 18.00 34.31 -6.48
CA ALA A 417 19.41 34.18 -6.85
C ALA A 417 20.35 35.12 -6.07
N ASP A 418 19.89 36.34 -5.75
CA ASP A 418 20.70 37.37 -5.09
C ASP A 418 20.93 37.11 -3.59
N SER A 419 20.35 36.05 -3.04
CA SER A 419 20.16 35.89 -1.59
C SER A 419 21.07 34.85 -0.94
N GLY A 420 21.89 34.14 -1.73
CA GLY A 420 22.73 33.04 -1.22
C GLY A 420 21.94 31.85 -0.64
N LEU A 421 20.65 31.76 -0.98
CA LEU A 421 19.75 30.70 -0.53
C LEU A 421 19.89 29.47 -1.41
N ARG A 422 19.76 28.28 -0.81
CA ARG A 422 19.80 27.02 -1.53
C ARG A 422 18.38 26.53 -1.79
N VAL A 423 18.07 26.33 -3.07
CA VAL A 423 16.80 25.77 -3.51
C VAL A 423 16.95 24.26 -3.73
N ARG A 424 16.17 23.48 -2.99
CA ARG A 424 16.12 22.01 -3.11
C ARG A 424 14.69 21.59 -3.47
N ASP A 425 14.55 20.67 -4.40
CA ASP A 425 13.26 20.05 -4.68
C ASP A 425 13.04 18.80 -3.82
N TRP A 426 11.80 18.33 -3.80
CA TRP A 426 11.39 17.16 -3.03
C TRP A 426 12.09 15.85 -3.46
N LYS A 427 12.58 15.73 -4.71
CA LYS A 427 13.33 14.55 -5.18
C LYS A 427 14.74 14.56 -4.59
N GLU A 428 15.37 15.73 -4.49
CA GLU A 428 16.67 15.91 -3.83
C GLU A 428 16.58 15.69 -2.32
N LEU A 429 15.55 16.25 -1.67
CA LEU A 429 15.32 16.07 -0.23
C LEU A 429 15.15 14.58 0.15
N ASN A 430 14.60 13.77 -0.76
CA ASN A 430 14.33 12.35 -0.54
C ASN A 430 15.22 11.43 -1.40
N LYS A 431 16.42 11.87 -1.77
CA LYS A 431 17.32 11.15 -2.70
C LYS A 431 17.59 9.70 -2.29
N ASN A 432 17.76 9.42 -1.00
CA ASN A 432 18.03 8.06 -0.49
C ASN A 432 16.87 7.12 -0.82
N LEU A 433 15.65 7.60 -0.60
CA LEU A 433 14.42 6.86 -0.87
C LEU A 433 14.22 6.63 -2.36
N PHE A 434 14.46 7.65 -3.20
CA PHE A 434 14.40 7.52 -4.65
C PHE A 434 15.47 6.58 -5.22
N SER A 435 16.65 6.55 -4.60
CA SER A 435 17.71 5.62 -4.97
C SER A 435 17.33 4.19 -4.60
N ALA A 436 16.70 3.98 -3.44
CA ALA A 436 16.13 2.70 -3.06
C ALA A 436 15.02 2.24 -4.02
N LEU A 437 14.10 3.13 -4.42
CA LEU A 437 13.08 2.83 -5.44
C LEU A 437 13.69 2.45 -6.81
N LYS A 438 14.81 3.08 -7.19
CA LYS A 438 15.53 2.69 -8.42
C LYS A 438 16.15 1.29 -8.31
N LEU A 439 16.78 0.98 -7.17
CA LEU A 439 17.34 -0.36 -6.90
C LEU A 439 16.24 -1.42 -6.88
N GLU A 440 15.09 -1.10 -6.29
CA GLU A 440 13.90 -1.96 -6.28
C GLU A 440 13.43 -2.28 -7.71
N LYS A 441 13.28 -1.28 -8.58
CA LYS A 441 12.93 -1.51 -9.99
C LYS A 441 13.92 -2.42 -10.72
N ILE A 442 15.22 -2.28 -10.43
CA ILE A 442 16.25 -3.16 -11.00
C ILE A 442 16.10 -4.59 -10.49
N ALA A 443 15.88 -4.77 -9.18
CA ALA A 443 15.66 -6.09 -8.59
C ALA A 443 14.41 -6.78 -9.15
N THR A 444 13.30 -6.03 -9.26
CA THR A 444 12.04 -6.50 -9.84
C THR A 444 12.22 -6.91 -11.31
N PHE A 445 13.01 -6.16 -12.09
CA PHE A 445 13.37 -6.54 -13.46
C PHE A 445 14.13 -7.87 -13.53
N ILE A 446 15.09 -8.12 -12.63
CA ILE A 446 15.85 -9.38 -12.56
C ILE A 446 14.93 -10.56 -12.22
N ILE A 447 14.08 -10.41 -11.19
CA ILE A 447 13.13 -11.46 -10.76
C ILE A 447 12.13 -11.78 -11.90
N LEU A 448 11.58 -10.75 -12.53
CA LEU A 448 10.68 -10.87 -13.69
C LEU A 448 11.36 -11.61 -14.85
N SER A 449 12.60 -11.24 -15.19
CA SER A 449 13.39 -11.92 -16.22
C SER A 449 13.64 -13.39 -15.90
N LEU A 450 13.95 -13.73 -14.64
CA LEU A 450 14.18 -15.10 -14.22
C LEU A 450 12.87 -15.93 -14.28
N ALA A 451 11.76 -15.37 -13.81
CA ALA A 451 10.45 -16.04 -13.85
C ALA A 451 10.00 -16.34 -15.30
N ILE A 452 10.25 -15.39 -16.20
CA ILE A 452 10.03 -15.56 -17.64
C ILE A 452 10.91 -16.67 -18.22
N LEU A 453 12.20 -16.69 -17.87
CA LEU A 453 13.14 -17.71 -18.34
C LEU A 453 12.67 -19.11 -17.93
N VAL A 454 12.30 -19.30 -16.65
CA VAL A 454 11.78 -20.56 -16.12
C VAL A 454 10.51 -20.99 -16.87
N ALA A 455 9.57 -20.07 -17.11
CA ALA A 455 8.35 -20.37 -17.87
C ALA A 455 8.64 -20.85 -19.30
N SER A 456 9.58 -20.19 -19.99
CA SER A 456 9.97 -20.57 -21.36
C SER A 456 10.59 -21.98 -21.40
N PHE A 457 11.44 -22.31 -20.42
CA PHE A 457 12.08 -23.62 -20.31
C PHE A 457 11.07 -24.72 -20.05
N CYS A 458 10.09 -24.48 -19.17
CA CYS A 458 8.98 -25.41 -18.93
C CYS A 458 8.25 -25.76 -20.23
N ILE A 459 7.94 -24.77 -21.07
CA ILE A 459 7.27 -24.98 -22.36
C ILE A 459 8.15 -25.80 -23.31
N ILE A 460 9.43 -25.46 -23.42
CA ILE A 460 10.38 -26.19 -24.28
C ILE A 460 10.44 -27.66 -23.88
N CYS A 461 10.67 -27.97 -22.60
CA CYS A 461 10.76 -29.34 -22.10
C CYS A 461 9.46 -30.13 -22.35
N THR A 462 8.32 -29.49 -22.13
CA THR A 462 6.99 -30.08 -22.34
C THR A 462 6.79 -30.48 -23.79
N LEU A 463 6.98 -29.54 -24.71
CA LEU A 463 6.73 -29.78 -26.13
C LEU A 463 7.73 -30.79 -26.69
N LEU A 464 9.00 -30.76 -26.28
CA LEU A 464 9.98 -31.76 -26.71
C LEU A 464 9.59 -33.17 -26.26
N LEU A 465 9.16 -33.32 -25.00
CA LEU A 465 8.73 -34.62 -24.49
C LEU A 465 7.50 -35.13 -25.25
N MET A 466 6.53 -34.26 -25.51
CA MET A 466 5.37 -34.59 -26.32
C MET A 466 5.74 -35.01 -27.75
N VAL A 467 6.70 -34.34 -28.38
CA VAL A 467 7.21 -34.72 -29.71
C VAL A 467 7.79 -36.14 -29.69
N THR A 468 8.51 -36.50 -28.63
CA THR A 468 9.06 -37.87 -28.49
C THR A 468 7.97 -38.91 -28.25
N GLU A 469 6.99 -38.64 -27.38
CA GLU A 469 5.86 -39.56 -27.12
C GLU A 469 4.94 -39.73 -28.32
N LYS A 470 4.82 -38.72 -29.18
CA LYS A 470 4.00 -38.74 -30.39
C LYS A 470 4.78 -38.99 -31.68
N SER A 471 6.04 -39.41 -31.59
CA SER A 471 6.91 -39.66 -32.74
C SER A 471 6.29 -40.61 -33.77
N LYS A 472 5.66 -41.72 -33.33
CA LYS A 472 4.93 -42.67 -34.20
C LYS A 472 3.73 -42.02 -34.91
N GLU A 473 2.95 -41.20 -34.21
CA GLU A 473 1.80 -40.50 -34.79
C GLU A 473 2.23 -39.46 -35.83
N ILE A 474 3.32 -38.72 -35.57
CA ILE A 474 3.92 -37.77 -36.52
C ILE A 474 4.40 -38.51 -37.78
N ALA A 475 5.06 -39.66 -37.61
CA ALA A 475 5.57 -40.46 -38.71
C ALA A 475 4.44 -41.00 -39.59
N ILE A 476 3.34 -41.50 -39.00
CA ILE A 476 2.15 -41.94 -39.74
C ILE A 476 1.55 -40.76 -40.52
N LEU A 477 1.42 -39.59 -39.89
CA LEU A 477 0.86 -38.40 -40.56
C LEU A 477 1.69 -38.00 -41.79
N LYS A 478 3.02 -38.03 -41.66
CA LYS A 478 3.94 -37.74 -42.76
C LYS A 478 3.92 -38.82 -43.85
N ALA A 479 3.78 -40.10 -43.48
CA ALA A 479 3.66 -41.19 -44.44
C ALA A 479 2.38 -41.09 -45.30
N ILE A 480 1.29 -40.56 -44.73
CA ILE A 480 0.03 -40.30 -45.44
C ILE A 480 0.11 -39.01 -46.30
N GLY A 481 1.17 -38.21 -46.16
CA GLY A 481 1.45 -37.03 -47.01
C GLY A 481 1.44 -35.68 -46.30
N ALA A 482 1.45 -35.64 -44.95
CA ALA A 482 1.57 -34.37 -44.23
C ALA A 482 2.93 -33.70 -44.49
N THR A 483 2.90 -32.41 -44.85
CA THR A 483 4.13 -31.62 -45.08
C THR A 483 4.79 -31.20 -43.76
N ASP A 484 6.11 -30.95 -43.79
CA ASP A 484 6.84 -30.44 -42.61
C ASP A 484 6.26 -29.13 -42.08
N ARG A 485 5.79 -28.25 -42.98
CA ARG A 485 5.06 -27.02 -42.60
C ARG A 485 3.74 -27.31 -41.88
N GLY A 486 3.05 -28.39 -42.27
CA GLY A 486 1.84 -28.86 -41.60
C GLY A 486 2.14 -29.29 -40.17
N ILE A 487 3.16 -30.13 -39.97
CA ILE A 487 3.60 -30.57 -38.64
C ILE A 487 4.04 -29.38 -37.79
N LEU A 488 4.84 -28.47 -38.35
CA LEU A 488 5.28 -27.26 -37.66
C LEU A 488 4.09 -26.43 -37.16
N ARG A 489 3.05 -26.22 -37.99
CA ARG A 489 1.84 -25.48 -37.57
C ARG A 489 1.08 -26.18 -36.45
N ILE A 490 1.02 -27.52 -36.43
CA ILE A 490 0.34 -28.26 -35.35
C ILE A 490 1.00 -27.92 -34.01
N PHE A 491 2.33 -28.11 -33.91
CA PHE A 491 3.06 -27.86 -32.67
C PHE A 491 3.15 -26.36 -32.31
N MET A 492 3.15 -25.46 -33.29
CA MET A 492 3.03 -24.03 -33.03
C MET A 492 1.69 -23.66 -32.39
N ILE A 493 0.57 -24.15 -32.93
CA ILE A 493 -0.77 -23.89 -32.37
C ILE A 493 -0.90 -24.51 -30.99
N GLU A 494 -0.32 -25.69 -30.78
CA GLU A 494 -0.30 -26.37 -29.50
C GLU A 494 0.43 -25.56 -28.42
N GLY A 495 1.66 -25.10 -28.70
CA GLY A 495 2.37 -24.23 -27.76
C GLY A 495 1.68 -22.89 -27.53
N MET A 496 1.08 -22.29 -28.56
CA MET A 496 0.26 -21.08 -28.40
C MET A 496 -1.00 -21.31 -27.56
N MET A 497 -1.61 -22.51 -27.61
CA MET A 497 -2.73 -22.85 -26.73
C MET A 497 -2.29 -23.04 -25.29
N ILE A 498 -1.22 -23.80 -25.05
CA ILE A 498 -0.67 -24.02 -23.70
C ILE A 498 -0.27 -22.66 -23.08
N GLY A 499 0.49 -21.86 -23.83
CA GLY A 499 0.89 -20.51 -23.43
C GLY A 499 -0.30 -19.59 -23.22
N GLY A 500 -1.24 -19.54 -24.16
CA GLY A 500 -2.41 -18.67 -24.08
C GLY A 500 -3.33 -19.01 -22.92
N ILE A 501 -3.66 -20.28 -22.70
CA ILE A 501 -4.47 -20.72 -21.56
C ILE A 501 -3.75 -20.41 -20.25
N GLY A 502 -2.46 -20.70 -20.17
CA GLY A 502 -1.64 -20.41 -18.99
C GLY A 502 -1.59 -18.90 -18.68
N THR A 503 -1.31 -18.07 -19.68
CA THR A 503 -1.26 -16.61 -19.53
C THR A 503 -2.62 -16.03 -19.10
N VAL A 504 -3.73 -16.44 -19.74
CA VAL A 504 -5.07 -16.01 -19.35
C VAL A 504 -5.37 -16.43 -17.90
N PHE A 505 -5.04 -17.67 -17.53
CA PHE A 505 -5.23 -18.18 -16.18
C PHE A 505 -4.42 -17.37 -15.16
N GLY A 506 -3.15 -17.10 -15.44
CA GLY A 506 -2.27 -16.36 -14.54
C GLY A 506 -2.66 -14.89 -14.39
N ILE A 507 -3.06 -14.23 -15.47
CA ILE A 507 -3.55 -12.84 -15.42
C ILE A 507 -4.87 -12.77 -14.67
N ALA A 508 -5.83 -13.66 -14.98
CA ALA A 508 -7.13 -13.65 -14.33
C ALA A 508 -7.01 -13.88 -12.82
N THR A 509 -6.18 -14.86 -12.41
CA THR A 509 -5.93 -15.13 -10.99
C THR A 509 -5.12 -14.02 -10.32
N GLY A 510 -4.16 -13.41 -11.02
CA GLY A 510 -3.36 -12.28 -10.53
C GLY A 510 -4.22 -11.04 -10.32
N LEU A 511 -5.12 -10.77 -11.27
CA LEU A 511 -6.10 -9.69 -11.16
C LEU A 511 -7.08 -9.95 -10.02
N ALA A 512 -7.58 -11.17 -9.86
CA ALA A 512 -8.47 -11.54 -8.76
C ALA A 512 -7.79 -11.35 -7.39
N ALA A 513 -6.52 -11.77 -7.26
CA ALA A 513 -5.76 -11.60 -6.03
C ALA A 513 -5.51 -10.12 -5.71
N THR A 514 -5.03 -9.34 -6.70
CA THR A 514 -4.67 -7.93 -6.51
C THR A 514 -5.90 -7.04 -6.30
N LEU A 515 -7.00 -7.28 -7.01
CA LEU A 515 -8.29 -6.61 -6.76
C LEU A 515 -8.87 -7.01 -5.41
N GLY A 516 -8.80 -8.29 -5.05
CA GLY A 516 -9.24 -8.77 -3.74
C GLY A 516 -8.46 -8.09 -2.62
N LEU A 517 -7.13 -8.04 -2.73
CA LEU A 517 -6.28 -7.36 -1.75
C LEU A 517 -6.55 -5.84 -1.70
N ARG A 518 -6.85 -5.20 -2.84
CA ARG A 518 -7.24 -3.79 -2.91
C ARG A 518 -8.59 -3.53 -2.24
N TRP A 519 -9.59 -4.39 -2.45
CA TRP A 519 -10.94 -4.22 -1.90
C TRP A 519 -11.02 -4.59 -0.42
N PHE A 520 -10.43 -5.71 -0.02
CA PHE A 520 -10.51 -6.18 1.36
C PHE A 520 -9.42 -5.57 2.25
N GLY A 521 -8.28 -5.17 1.69
CA GLY A 521 -7.22 -4.40 2.36
C GLY A 521 -6.55 -5.14 3.51
N VAL A 522 -5.40 -5.78 3.27
CA VAL A 522 -4.60 -6.41 4.35
C VAL A 522 -3.79 -5.33 5.07
N ARG A 523 -3.91 -5.27 6.40
CA ARG A 523 -3.06 -4.41 7.22
C ARG A 523 -1.81 -5.15 7.67
N LEU A 524 -0.72 -4.42 7.68
CA LEU A 524 0.52 -4.82 8.30
C LEU A 524 0.58 -4.17 9.68
N ASP A 525 1.30 -4.79 10.60
CA ASP A 525 1.57 -4.19 11.90
C ASP A 525 2.49 -2.96 11.69
N PRO A 526 2.04 -1.72 11.99
CA PRO A 526 2.84 -0.52 11.77
C PRO A 526 4.14 -0.52 12.59
N ASP A 527 4.13 -1.16 13.76
CA ASP A 527 5.30 -1.20 14.65
C ASP A 527 6.41 -2.13 14.11
N VAL A 528 6.05 -3.07 13.23
CA VAL A 528 6.98 -4.03 12.62
C VAL A 528 7.35 -3.65 11.19
N TYR A 529 6.36 -3.20 10.40
CA TYR A 529 6.50 -3.03 8.96
C TYR A 529 6.54 -1.57 8.51
N TYR A 530 6.41 -0.60 9.43
CA TYR A 530 6.42 0.86 9.15
C TYR A 530 5.39 1.33 8.10
N VAL A 531 4.45 0.46 7.73
CA VAL A 531 3.42 0.70 6.70
C VAL A 531 2.09 0.15 7.22
N ASP A 532 1.05 0.96 7.06
CA ASP A 532 -0.30 0.76 7.60
C ASP A 532 -1.17 -0.22 6.82
N ARG A 533 -0.92 -0.34 5.52
CA ARG A 533 -1.64 -1.23 4.60
C ARG A 533 -0.74 -1.64 3.46
N LEU A 534 -0.97 -2.82 2.90
CA LEU A 534 -0.28 -3.20 1.67
C LEU A 534 -0.78 -2.32 0.51
N PRO A 535 0.04 -1.40 -0.04
CA PRO A 535 -0.39 -0.54 -1.13
C PRO A 535 -0.35 -1.35 -2.42
N ILE A 536 -1.47 -1.35 -3.14
CA ILE A 536 -1.60 -2.11 -4.39
C ILE A 536 -2.15 -1.17 -5.45
N ASN A 537 -1.39 -1.04 -6.54
CA ASN A 537 -1.82 -0.33 -7.73
C ASN A 537 -2.06 -1.35 -8.84
N VAL A 538 -3.27 -1.36 -9.40
CA VAL A 538 -3.61 -2.23 -10.52
C VAL A 538 -3.68 -1.36 -11.76
N ASP A 539 -2.55 -1.25 -12.46
CA ASP A 539 -2.47 -0.53 -13.73
C ASP A 539 -2.76 -1.49 -14.90
N PRO A 540 -3.78 -1.24 -15.74
CA PRO A 540 -4.07 -2.07 -16.91
C PRO A 540 -2.89 -2.19 -17.88
N LEU A 541 -2.04 -1.17 -17.98
CA LEU A 541 -0.91 -1.14 -18.89
C LEU A 541 0.15 -2.16 -18.47
N ASP A 542 0.45 -2.23 -17.17
CA ASP A 542 1.38 -3.20 -16.60
C ASP A 542 0.93 -4.64 -16.87
N PHE A 543 -0.35 -4.93 -16.63
CA PHE A 543 -0.94 -6.25 -16.88
C PHE A 543 -0.94 -6.60 -18.36
N THR A 544 -1.19 -5.62 -19.24
CA THR A 544 -1.15 -5.81 -20.70
C THR A 544 0.28 -6.10 -21.17
N ILE A 545 1.29 -5.42 -20.63
CA ILE A 545 2.70 -5.68 -20.92
C ILE A 545 3.08 -7.10 -20.50
N VAL A 546 2.67 -7.54 -19.30
CA VAL A 546 2.89 -8.92 -18.84
C VAL A 546 2.22 -9.93 -19.79
N ALA A 547 0.97 -9.67 -20.19
CA ALA A 547 0.22 -10.53 -21.11
C ALA A 547 0.91 -10.69 -22.47
N VAL A 548 1.26 -9.57 -23.09
CA VAL A 548 1.91 -9.55 -24.41
C VAL A 548 3.29 -10.20 -24.33
N SER A 549 4.07 -9.90 -23.28
CA SER A 549 5.39 -10.49 -23.08
C SER A 549 5.31 -12.00 -22.91
N ALA A 550 4.41 -12.49 -22.05
CA ALA A 550 4.20 -13.92 -21.83
C ALA A 550 3.78 -14.64 -23.13
N LEU A 551 2.83 -14.09 -23.88
CA LEU A 551 2.41 -14.65 -25.17
C LEU A 551 3.55 -14.65 -26.20
N LEU A 552 4.35 -13.59 -26.27
CA LEU A 552 5.48 -13.50 -27.19
C LEU A 552 6.54 -14.55 -26.83
N ILE A 553 6.91 -14.64 -25.56
CA ILE A 553 7.93 -15.59 -25.08
C ILE A 553 7.48 -17.04 -25.23
N THR A 554 6.24 -17.35 -24.87
CA THR A 554 5.67 -18.71 -25.05
C THR A 554 5.65 -19.10 -26.53
N THR A 555 5.30 -18.17 -27.41
CA THR A 555 5.33 -18.39 -28.87
C THR A 555 6.76 -18.62 -29.37
N LEU A 556 7.73 -17.82 -28.93
CA LEU A 556 9.14 -17.99 -29.30
C LEU A 556 9.72 -19.31 -28.77
N ALA A 557 9.42 -19.67 -27.53
CA ALA A 557 9.85 -20.92 -26.90
C ALA A 557 9.32 -22.16 -27.66
N THR A 558 8.15 -22.04 -28.27
CA THR A 558 7.51 -23.10 -29.07
C THR A 558 8.20 -23.35 -30.42
N LEU A 559 8.94 -22.37 -30.95
CA LEU A 559 9.57 -22.48 -32.28
C LEU A 559 10.56 -23.64 -32.37
N TYR A 560 11.41 -23.82 -31.36
CA TYR A 560 12.44 -24.86 -31.38
C TYR A 560 11.83 -26.28 -31.34
N PRO A 561 10.93 -26.63 -30.40
CA PRO A 561 10.26 -27.94 -30.42
C PRO A 561 9.44 -28.19 -31.69
N ALA A 562 8.69 -27.18 -32.18
CA ALA A 562 7.89 -27.32 -33.39
C ALA A 562 8.76 -27.59 -34.63
N PHE A 563 9.91 -26.92 -34.71
CA PHE A 563 10.89 -27.18 -35.77
C PHE A 563 11.49 -28.58 -35.65
N SER A 564 11.86 -29.01 -34.45
CA SER A 564 12.36 -30.37 -34.18
C SER A 564 11.36 -31.44 -34.62
N ALA A 565 10.08 -31.28 -34.26
CA ALA A 565 8.99 -32.17 -34.67
C ALA A 565 8.83 -32.24 -36.19
N SER A 566 8.93 -31.08 -36.86
CA SER A 566 8.82 -30.99 -38.31
C SER A 566 9.94 -31.69 -39.06
N ARG A 567 11.09 -32.00 -38.41
CA ARG A 567 12.23 -32.68 -39.04
C ARG A 567 12.29 -34.19 -38.77
N LEU A 568 11.35 -34.75 -38.01
CA LEU A 568 11.25 -36.20 -37.81
C LEU A 568 11.05 -36.93 -39.15
N ARG A 569 11.87 -37.94 -39.43
CA ARG A 569 11.73 -38.77 -40.62
C ARG A 569 10.67 -39.85 -40.36
N PRO A 570 9.79 -40.16 -41.33
CA PRO A 570 8.76 -41.19 -41.15
C PRO A 570 9.34 -42.55 -40.75
N VAL A 571 10.51 -42.91 -41.30
CA VAL A 571 11.15 -44.20 -41.00
C VAL A 571 11.62 -44.31 -39.55
N ASP A 572 12.10 -43.21 -38.96
CA ASP A 572 12.65 -43.21 -37.60
C ASP A 572 11.53 -43.39 -36.55
N GLY A 573 10.34 -42.85 -36.80
CA GLY A 573 9.20 -42.98 -35.89
C GLY A 573 8.44 -44.31 -35.99
N ILE A 574 8.62 -45.08 -37.07
CA ILE A 574 7.98 -46.40 -37.26
C ILE A 574 8.92 -47.54 -36.80
N ARG A 575 10.24 -47.32 -36.86
CA ARG A 575 11.25 -48.35 -36.57
C ARG A 575 11.48 -48.61 -35.07
N TYR A 576 11.05 -47.70 -34.19
CA TYR A 576 11.09 -47.88 -32.74
C TYR A 576 9.86 -48.66 -32.25
N GLU A 577 9.86 -49.97 -32.51
CA GLU A 577 9.15 -51.01 -31.76
C GLU A 577 9.87 -52.35 -32.00
#